data_AF-Q3JLJ6-F1
#
_entry.id   AF-Q3JLJ6-F1
#
_cell.length_a   1.000
_cell.length_b   1.000
_cell.length_c   1.000
_cell.angle_alpha   90.00
_cell.angle_beta   90.00
_cell.angle_gamma   90.00
#
_symmetry.space_group_name_H-M   'P 1'
#
loop_
_entity.id
_entity.type
_entity.pdbx_description
1 polymer ?
#
loop_
_entity_poly.entity_id
_entity_poly.type
_entity_poly.pdbx_seq_one_letter_code
_entity_poly.pdbx_strand_id
1 'polypeptide(L)'
;MPYRLTVMAQSRHKVRSTVKFRHHSSEFAMKAEAVLPDHVNRVEIDGVSIRKGTVAAFLASARVWTDAQAAAHAREEAERDLLDTLPSLRVLGLFDVLEIRDARLRAFVDAH
;
A
#
# COMPACT_ATOMS: atom_id res chain seq x y z
N MET A 1 -10.18 -36.01 31.90
CA MET A 1 -9.15 -35.29 32.65
C MET A 1 -8.86 -33.97 31.94
N PRO A 2 -9.37 -32.82 32.41
CA PRO A 2 -9.13 -31.51 31.77
C PRO A 2 -8.04 -30.71 32.49
N TYR A 3 -7.01 -30.27 31.77
CA TYR A 3 -6.07 -29.27 32.29
C TYR A 3 -6.52 -27.86 31.89
N ARG A 4 -6.87 -27.06 32.91
CA ARG A 4 -6.96 -25.59 32.87
C ARG A 4 -5.55 -25.03 32.92
N LEU A 5 -5.20 -24.15 31.99
CA LEU A 5 -4.04 -23.27 32.10
C LEU A 5 -4.54 -21.83 32.12
N THR A 6 -4.58 -21.27 33.33
CA THR A 6 -4.69 -19.85 33.58
C THR A 6 -3.32 -19.23 33.31
N VAL A 7 -3.23 -18.31 32.35
CA VAL A 7 -2.08 -17.40 32.26
C VAL A 7 -2.59 -15.98 32.44
N MET A 8 -1.98 -15.34 33.43
CA MET A 8 -2.26 -14.00 33.93
C MET A 8 -1.84 -12.91 32.95
N ALA A 9 -2.56 -11.80 33.07
CA ALA A 9 -2.38 -10.48 32.48
C ALA A 9 -0.94 -10.09 32.04
N GLN A 10 -0.83 -9.64 30.80
CA GLN A 10 0.03 -8.51 30.46
C GLN A 10 -0.78 -7.46 29.71
N SER A 11 -1.06 -6.36 30.43
CA SER A 11 -1.44 -5.08 29.86
C SER A 11 -0.30 -4.56 29.00
N ARG A 12 -0.52 -4.48 27.68
CA ARG A 12 0.06 -3.44 26.82
C ARG A 12 -0.97 -3.08 25.77
N HIS A 13 -1.53 -1.87 25.90
CA HIS A 13 -2.27 -1.21 24.83
C HIS A 13 -1.43 -1.15 23.56
N LYS A 14 -1.77 -1.99 22.58
CA LYS A 14 -1.53 -1.71 21.17
C LYS A 14 -2.68 -2.35 20.41
N VAL A 15 -3.75 -1.58 20.25
CA VAL A 15 -4.87 -1.89 19.37
C VAL A 15 -4.29 -2.04 17.97
N ARG A 16 -3.93 -3.26 17.58
CA ARG A 16 -3.72 -3.63 16.18
C ARG A 16 -5.12 -3.79 15.59
N SER A 17 -5.70 -2.67 15.16
CA SER A 17 -6.90 -2.66 14.35
C SER A 17 -6.54 -3.11 12.93
N THR A 18 -6.36 -4.42 12.74
CA THR A 18 -6.38 -5.02 11.41
C THR A 18 -7.83 -4.95 10.92
N VAL A 19 -8.14 -3.94 10.12
CA VAL A 19 -9.42 -3.84 9.43
C VAL A 19 -9.43 -4.94 8.36
N LYS A 20 -10.00 -6.09 8.70
CA LYS A 20 -10.24 -7.17 7.74
C LYS A 20 -11.42 -6.76 6.87
N PHE A 21 -11.17 -6.44 5.61
CA PHE A 21 -12.22 -6.20 4.61
C PHE A 21 -12.94 -7.54 4.32
N ARG A 22 -13.97 -7.85 5.12
CA ARG A 22 -14.96 -8.87 4.78
C ARG A 22 -15.99 -8.22 3.87
N HIS A 23 -16.21 -8.82 2.70
CA HIS A 23 -17.28 -8.44 1.77
C HIS A 23 -18.65 -8.45 2.48
N HIS A 24 -19.14 -7.27 2.85
CA HIS A 24 -20.55 -7.02 3.19
C HIS A 24 -20.97 -5.67 2.57
N SER A 25 -21.86 -5.77 1.59
CA SER A 25 -22.86 -4.81 1.10
C SER A 25 -22.59 -3.29 1.22
N SER A 26 -22.03 -2.72 0.15
CA SER A 26 -22.55 -1.60 -0.65
C SER A 26 -23.04 -0.26 -0.05
N GLU A 27 -22.41 0.32 0.99
CA GLU A 27 -22.68 1.74 1.30
C GLU A 27 -21.49 2.61 1.75
N PHE A 28 -20.30 2.05 1.99
CA PHE A 28 -19.19 2.78 2.64
C PHE A 28 -17.96 3.10 1.76
N ALA A 29 -17.88 2.65 0.51
CA ALA A 29 -16.59 2.62 -0.20
C ALA A 29 -16.11 3.94 -0.86
N MET A 30 -16.90 5.02 -0.88
CA MET A 30 -16.56 6.24 -1.64
C MET A 30 -15.79 7.30 -0.84
N LYS A 31 -15.65 7.15 0.48
CA LYS A 31 -14.96 8.10 1.35
C LYS A 31 -13.57 7.58 1.74
N ALA A 32 -12.56 8.43 1.62
CA ALA A 32 -11.18 8.07 1.96
C ALA A 32 -11.06 7.54 3.40
N GLU A 33 -11.84 8.10 4.33
CA GLU A 33 -11.88 7.74 5.74
C GLU A 33 -12.53 6.36 5.98
N ALA A 34 -13.36 5.89 5.06
CA ALA A 34 -13.99 4.57 5.14
C ALA A 34 -13.07 3.46 4.62
N VAL A 35 -12.15 3.79 3.71
CA VAL A 35 -11.07 2.88 3.26
C VAL A 35 -9.91 2.91 4.25
N LEU A 36 -9.53 4.09 4.73
CA LEU A 36 -8.45 4.29 5.69
C LEU A 36 -8.77 5.46 6.64
N PRO A 37 -9.25 5.18 7.86
CA PRO A 37 -9.56 6.21 8.85
C PRO A 37 -8.33 7.06 9.17
N ASP A 38 -8.51 8.35 9.52
CA ASP A 38 -7.39 9.28 9.72
C ASP A 38 -6.38 8.85 10.79
N HIS A 39 -6.82 8.06 11.77
CA HIS A 39 -5.95 7.52 12.82
C HIS A 39 -5.18 6.26 12.40
N VAL A 40 -5.41 5.78 11.17
CA VAL A 40 -4.82 4.55 10.63
C VAL A 40 -3.91 4.90 9.46
N ASN A 41 -2.61 4.63 9.62
CA ASN A 41 -1.62 4.90 8.56
C ASN A 41 -1.38 3.71 7.62
N ARG A 42 -1.94 2.54 7.96
CA ARG A 42 -1.75 1.27 7.23
C ARG A 42 -3.03 0.43 7.22
N VAL A 43 -3.33 -0.17 6.08
CA VAL A 43 -4.34 -1.22 5.93
C VAL A 43 -3.70 -2.52 5.51
N GLU A 44 -4.38 -3.62 5.81
CA GLU A 44 -4.00 -4.95 5.32
C GLU A 44 -5.04 -5.37 4.28
N ILE A 45 -4.60 -5.54 3.04
CA ILE A 45 -5.43 -5.99 1.92
C ILE A 45 -4.73 -7.21 1.34
N ASP A 46 -5.44 -8.33 1.21
CA ASP A 46 -4.90 -9.61 0.73
C ASP A 46 -3.57 -10.03 1.37
N GLY A 47 -3.42 -9.73 2.67
CA GLY A 47 -2.20 -10.05 3.44
C GLY A 47 -1.03 -9.08 3.23
N VAL A 48 -1.20 -8.03 2.41
CA VAL A 48 -0.21 -6.99 2.17
C VAL A 48 -0.52 -5.75 3.01
N SER A 49 0.45 -5.33 3.82
CA SER A 49 0.36 -4.11 4.63
C SER A 49 0.68 -2.87 3.79
N ILE A 50 -0.34 -2.12 3.38
CA ILE A 50 -0.23 -0.95 2.52
C ILE A 50 -0.29 0.33 3.36
N ARG A 51 0.60 1.31 3.08
CA ARG A 51 0.60 2.63 3.74
C ARG A 51 -0.28 3.63 2.98
N LYS A 52 -0.95 4.55 3.70
CA LYS A 52 -1.75 5.66 3.08
C LYS A 52 -0.98 6.40 1.97
N GLY A 53 0.31 6.63 2.21
CA GLY A 53 1.19 7.36 1.32
C GLY A 53 1.76 6.56 0.15
N THR A 54 1.44 5.27 0.01
CA THR A 54 2.05 4.41 -1.04
C THR A 54 1.80 4.95 -2.44
N VAL A 55 0.56 5.39 -2.75
CA VAL A 55 0.24 5.97 -4.06
C VAL A 55 1.00 7.28 -4.30
N ALA A 56 1.07 8.15 -3.28
CA ALA A 56 1.79 9.42 -3.37
C ALA A 56 3.30 9.21 -3.56
N ALA A 57 3.88 8.22 -2.86
CA ALA A 57 5.29 7.84 -3.00
C ALA A 57 5.58 7.33 -4.42
N PHE A 58 4.75 6.42 -4.95
CA PHE A 58 4.88 5.95 -6.33
C PHE A 58 4.85 7.09 -7.34
N LEU A 59 3.89 8.03 -7.21
CA LEU A 59 3.79 9.18 -8.12
C LEU A 59 5.01 10.11 -8.03
N ALA A 60 5.60 10.28 -6.85
CA ALA A 60 6.82 11.07 -6.67
C ALA A 60 8.02 10.39 -7.32
N SER A 61 8.24 9.10 -7.05
CA SER A 61 9.35 8.33 -7.62
C SER A 61 9.20 8.20 -9.15
N ALA A 62 7.99 7.99 -9.67
CA ALA A 62 7.70 7.97 -11.10
C ALA A 62 8.12 9.27 -11.79
N ARG A 63 7.85 10.43 -11.18
CA ARG A 63 8.25 11.74 -11.74
C ARG A 63 9.77 11.89 -11.79
N VAL A 64 10.48 11.49 -10.75
CA VAL A 64 11.95 11.56 -10.72
C VAL A 64 12.57 10.58 -11.72
N TRP A 65 12.04 9.36 -11.81
CA TRP A 65 12.56 8.33 -12.70
C TRP A 65 12.35 8.69 -14.19
N THR A 66 11.21 9.30 -14.53
CA THR A 66 10.90 9.74 -15.90
C THR A 66 11.57 11.06 -16.30
N ASP A 67 12.06 11.85 -15.34
CA ASP A 67 12.70 13.13 -15.61
C ASP A 67 14.09 12.95 -16.24
N ALA A 68 14.24 13.42 -17.49
CA ALA A 68 15.48 13.41 -18.27
C ALA A 68 16.64 14.24 -17.65
N GLN A 69 16.35 15.16 -16.73
CA GLN A 69 17.32 15.99 -16.03
C GLN A 69 17.67 15.50 -14.62
N ALA A 70 16.95 14.51 -14.11
CA ALA A 70 17.26 13.94 -12.79
C ALA A 70 18.67 13.34 -12.76
N ALA A 71 19.36 13.56 -11.65
CA ALA A 71 20.67 12.99 -11.40
C ALA A 71 20.59 11.45 -11.36
N ALA A 72 21.65 10.77 -11.80
CA ALA A 72 21.67 9.31 -11.91
C ALA A 72 21.30 8.62 -10.58
N HIS A 73 21.90 9.07 -9.47
CA HIS A 73 21.61 8.53 -8.13
C HIS A 73 20.13 8.67 -7.73
N ALA A 74 19.50 9.79 -8.10
CA ALA A 74 18.08 10.05 -7.80
C ALA A 74 17.17 9.15 -8.62
N ARG A 75 17.53 8.85 -9.88
CA ARG A 75 16.79 7.87 -10.69
C ARG A 75 16.92 6.45 -10.15
N GLU A 76 18.10 6.05 -9.71
CA GLU A 76 18.31 4.72 -9.10
C GLU A 76 17.52 4.56 -7.79
N GLU A 77 17.44 5.61 -6.97
CA GLU A 77 16.61 5.63 -5.77
C GLU A 77 15.12 5.55 -6.12
N ALA A 78 14.68 6.35 -7.08
CA ALA A 78 13.31 6.31 -7.57
C ALA A 78 12.94 4.94 -8.15
N GLU A 79 13.85 4.27 -8.85
CA GLU A 79 13.62 2.92 -9.37
C GLU A 79 13.38 1.90 -8.26
N ARG A 80 14.19 1.92 -7.20
CA ARG A 80 14.00 1.06 -6.03
C ARG A 80 12.66 1.32 -5.36
N ASP A 81 12.31 2.59 -5.15
CA ASP A 81 11.03 2.98 -4.56
C ASP A 81 9.83 2.54 -5.42
N LEU A 82 9.96 2.63 -6.76
CA LEU A 82 8.95 2.12 -7.67
C LEU A 82 8.76 0.62 -7.46
N LEU A 83 9.84 -0.17 -7.50
CA LEU A 83 9.78 -1.63 -7.28
C LEU A 83 9.16 -2.00 -5.94
N ASP A 84 9.53 -1.29 -4.87
CA ASP A 84 9.01 -1.54 -3.52
C ASP A 84 7.51 -1.25 -3.40
N THR A 85 6.99 -0.31 -4.19
CA THR A 85 5.58 0.08 -4.15
C THR A 85 4.70 -0.76 -5.07
N LEU A 86 5.24 -1.34 -6.15
CA LEU A 86 4.46 -2.10 -7.15
C LEU A 86 3.58 -3.21 -6.57
N PRO A 87 4.05 -4.09 -5.65
CA PRO A 87 3.19 -5.14 -5.09
C PRO A 87 1.96 -4.58 -4.38
N SER A 88 2.14 -3.47 -3.65
CA SER A 88 1.04 -2.80 -2.96
C SER A 88 0.03 -2.20 -3.94
N LEU A 89 0.50 -1.60 -5.05
CA LEU A 89 -0.37 -0.99 -6.05
C LEU A 89 -1.15 -2.03 -6.88
N ARG A 90 -0.53 -3.19 -7.15
CA ARG A 90 -1.20 -4.34 -7.77
C ARG A 90 -2.33 -4.87 -6.89
N VAL A 91 -2.09 -5.04 -5.58
CA VAL A 91 -3.13 -5.46 -4.63
C VAL A 91 -4.24 -4.41 -4.46
N LEU A 92 -3.90 -3.12 -4.54
CA LEU A 92 -4.90 -2.05 -4.56
C LEU A 92 -5.78 -2.04 -5.82
N GLY A 93 -5.41 -2.77 -6.88
CA GLY A 93 -6.08 -2.72 -8.18
C GLY A 93 -5.92 -1.37 -8.89
N LEU A 94 -4.86 -0.60 -8.59
CA LEU A 94 -4.68 0.74 -9.17
C LEU A 94 -4.61 0.67 -10.71
N PHE A 95 -3.90 -0.33 -11.23
CA PHE A 95 -3.68 -0.52 -12.66
C PHE A 95 -4.86 -1.17 -13.39
N ASP A 96 -5.86 -1.66 -12.66
CA ASP A 96 -7.11 -2.16 -13.26
C ASP A 96 -8.06 -1.01 -13.65
N VAL A 97 -7.83 0.19 -13.09
CA VAL A 97 -8.66 1.39 -13.30
C VAL A 97 -7.91 2.47 -14.07
N LEU A 98 -6.60 2.61 -13.85
CA LEU A 98 -5.77 3.68 -14.42
C LEU A 98 -4.62 3.13 -15.25
N GLU A 99 -4.34 3.77 -16.39
CA GLU A 99 -3.20 3.45 -17.24
C GLU A 99 -2.04 4.43 -17.04
N ILE A 100 -0.81 3.91 -17.04
CA ILE A 100 0.41 4.73 -17.01
C ILE A 100 0.63 5.38 -18.39
N ARG A 101 0.67 6.71 -18.42
CA ARG A 101 0.82 7.48 -19.67
C ARG A 101 2.23 7.49 -20.25
N ASP A 102 3.26 7.44 -19.40
CA ASP A 102 4.64 7.39 -19.86
C ASP A 102 4.98 5.97 -20.34
N ALA A 103 5.37 5.83 -21.61
CA ALA A 103 5.58 4.52 -22.21
C ALA A 103 6.76 3.75 -21.61
N ARG A 104 7.82 4.45 -21.15
CA ARG A 104 8.99 3.80 -20.54
C ARG A 104 8.64 3.30 -19.15
N LEU A 105 7.90 4.11 -18.39
CA LEU A 105 7.42 3.72 -17.06
C LEU A 105 6.41 2.58 -17.16
N ARG A 106 5.48 2.62 -18.12
CA ARG A 106 4.53 1.53 -18.35
C ARG A 106 5.25 0.21 -18.63
N ALA A 107 6.20 0.21 -19.56
CA ALA A 107 7.01 -0.98 -19.87
C ALA A 107 7.81 -1.48 -18.66
N PHE A 108 8.33 -0.55 -17.84
CA PHE A 108 9.03 -0.90 -16.60
C PHE A 108 8.09 -1.60 -15.60
N VAL A 109 6.88 -1.08 -15.39
CA VAL A 109 5.88 -1.68 -14.48
C VAL A 109 5.37 -3.02 -15.00
N ASP A 110 5.16 -3.16 -16.31
CA ASP A 110 4.72 -4.42 -16.90
C ASP A 110 5.77 -5.54 -16.76
N ALA A 111 7.05 -5.18 -16.69
CA ALA A 111 8.16 -6.12 -16.53
C ALA A 111 8.37 -6.62 -15.09
N HIS A 112 7.76 -5.99 -14.06
CA HIS A 112 7.99 -6.27 -12.63
C HIS A 112 6.69 -6.51 -11.86
#